data_AF-A0A967RIZ7-F1
#
_entry.id   AF-A0A967RIZ7-F1
#
_cell.length_a   1.000
_cell.length_b   1.000
_cell.length_c   1.000
_cell.angle_alpha   90.00
_cell.angle_beta   90.00
_cell.angle_gamma   90.00
#
_symmetry.space_group_name_H-M   'P 1'
#
loop_
_entity.id
_entity.type
_entity.pdbx_description
1 polymer ?
#
loop_
_entity_poly.entity_id
_entity_poly.type
_entity_poly.pdbx_seq_one_letter_code
_entity_poly.pdbx_strand_id
1 'polypeptide(L)' 'IIDVKVVNVNGRPWNVHSVGGSPAQAILLGILEIMPEKPDLVVSGANYGENLGTGITVSGTVGAALEAAANGIPA' A
#
# COMPACT_ATOMS: atom_id res chain seq x y z
N ILE A 1 0.59 15.20 6.00
CA ILE A 1 -0.17 14.09 5.39
C ILE A 1 0.76 12.95 5.00
N ILE A 2 1.93 13.24 4.41
CA ILE A 2 2.98 12.23 4.18
C ILE A 2 4.17 12.55 5.11
N ASP A 3 4.70 11.55 5.79
CA ASP A 3 5.94 11.61 6.59
C ASP A 3 6.95 10.60 6.05
N VAL A 4 8.24 10.95 6.02
CA VAL A 4 9.28 10.14 5.38
C VAL A 4 10.31 9.71 6.42
N LYS A 5 10.63 8.41 6.44
CA LYS A 5 11.66 7.83 7.32
C LYS A 5 12.52 6.84 6.57
N VAL A 6 13.80 6.77 6.95
CA VAL A 6 14.68 5.70 6.51
C VAL A 6 14.62 4.57 7.55
N VAL A 7 14.29 3.36 7.12
CA VAL A 7 14.22 2.17 7.97
C VAL A 7 15.19 1.11 7.48
N ASN A 8 15.95 0.50 8.39
CA ASN A 8 16.85 -0.61 8.05
C ASN A 8 16.10 -1.95 8.10
N VAL A 9 16.03 -2.63 6.96
CA VAL A 9 15.42 -3.96 6.81
C VAL A 9 16.47 -4.91 6.24
N ASN A 10 16.78 -5.99 6.96
CA ASN A 10 17.81 -6.97 6.57
C ASN A 10 19.17 -6.33 6.20
N GLY A 11 19.59 -5.33 6.97
CA GLY A 11 20.86 -4.61 6.75
C GLY A 11 20.85 -3.63 5.57
N ARG A 12 19.70 -3.37 4.95
CA ARG A 12 19.56 -2.40 3.85
C ARG A 12 18.64 -1.24 4.28
N PRO A 13 18.99 0.02 3.97
CA PRO A 13 18.13 1.16 4.23
C PRO A 13 17.00 1.24 3.18
N TRP A 14 15.79 1.55 3.64
CA TRP A 14 14.61 1.75 2.81
C TRP A 14 13.97 3.09 3.13
N ASN A 15 13.61 3.85 2.08
CA ASN A 15 12.73 5.01 2.24
C ASN A 15 11.31 4.52 2.46
N VAL A 16 10.73 4.86 3.61
CA VAL A 16 9.40 4.45 4.03
C VAL A 16 8.55 5.70 4.22
N HIS A 17 7.34 5.66 3.68
CA HIS A 17 6.39 6.77 3.75
C HIS A 17 5.21 6.37 4.65
N SER A 18 4.88 7.23 5.61
CA SER A 18 3.62 7.15 6.35
C SER A 18 2.63 8.11 5.74
N VAL A 19 1.42 7.62 5.44
CA VAL A 19 0.36 8.41 4.83
C VAL A 19 -0.82 8.51 5.80
N GLY A 20 -1.23 9.74 6.11
CA GLY A 20 -2.46 10.01 6.85
C GLY A 20 -3.67 9.86 5.94
N GLY A 21 -4.34 8.71 6.01
CA GLY A 21 -5.50 8.38 5.20
C GLY A 21 -5.88 6.89 5.29
N SER A 22 -6.86 6.46 4.49
CA SER A 22 -7.19 5.04 4.32
C SER A 22 -6.10 4.29 3.54
N PRO A 23 -6.07 2.95 3.59
CA PRO A 23 -5.14 2.16 2.78
C PRO A 23 -5.22 2.45 1.27
N ALA A 24 -6.43 2.64 0.72
CA ALA A 24 -6.60 3.03 -0.68
C ALA A 24 -6.00 4.41 -0.98
N GLN A 25 -6.16 5.39 -0.07
CA GLN A 25 -5.51 6.70 -0.21
C GLN A 25 -3.98 6.60 -0.17
N ALA A 26 -3.42 5.68 0.62
CA ALA A 26 -1.98 5.43 0.63
C ALA A 26 -1.48 4.91 -0.72
N ILE A 27 -2.26 4.05 -1.40
CA ILE A 27 -1.95 3.58 -2.75
C ILE A 27 -2.00 4.72 -3.78
N LEU A 28 -3.06 5.52 -3.77
CA LEU A 28 -3.20 6.66 -4.68
C LEU A 28 -2.06 7.66 -4.52
N LEU A 29 -1.72 8.04 -3.29
CA LEU A 29 -0.57 8.93 -3.03
C LEU A 29 0.77 8.27 -3.39
N GLY A 30 0.87 6.95 -3.19
CA GLY A 30 2.00 6.14 -3.66
C GLY A 30 2.24 6.29 -5.16
N ILE A 31 1.18 6.11 -5.96
CA ILE A 31 1.22 6.13 -7.42
C ILE A 31 1.38 7.55 -7.98
N LEU A 32 0.69 8.53 -7.40
CA LEU A 32 0.58 9.88 -7.97
C LEU A 32 1.68 10.83 -7.51
N GLU A 33 2.21 10.66 -6.29
CA GLU A 33 3.07 11.67 -5.65
C GLU A 33 4.40 11.12 -5.13
N ILE A 34 4.42 9.88 -4.61
CA ILE A 34 5.58 9.35 -3.90
C ILE A 34 6.56 8.64 -4.85
N MET A 35 6.04 7.76 -5.71
CA MET A 35 6.86 6.96 -6.60
C MET A 35 7.30 7.80 -7.82
N PRO A 36 8.57 7.72 -8.25
CA PRO A 36 9.04 8.45 -9.43
C PRO A 36 8.45 7.91 -10.73
N GLU A 37 8.00 6.66 -10.73
CA GLU A 37 7.35 5.99 -11.84
C GLU A 37 6.27 5.03 -11.32
N LYS A 38 5.38 4.60 -12.22
CA LYS A 38 4.31 3.66 -11.88
C LYS A 38 4.92 2.33 -11.41
N PRO A 39 4.51 1.77 -10.26
CA PRO A 39 5.05 0.51 -9.79
C PRO A 39 4.59 -0.67 -10.67
N ASP A 40 5.46 -1.67 -10.81
CA ASP A 40 5.15 -2.92 -11.55
C ASP A 40 4.27 -3.89 -10.75
N LEU A 41 4.29 -3.78 -9.41
CA LEU A 41 3.56 -4.63 -8.48
C LEU A 41 3.26 -3.85 -7.19
N VAL A 42 2.07 -4.04 -6.65
CA VAL A 42 1.71 -3.60 -5.29
C VAL A 42 1.48 -4.82 -4.41
N VAL A 43 1.95 -4.78 -3.16
CA VAL A 43 1.67 -5.81 -2.16
C VAL A 43 1.10 -5.13 -0.92
N SER A 44 -0.06 -5.60 -0.46
CA SER A 44 -0.75 -5.07 0.73
C SER A 44 -0.78 -6.11 1.85
N GLY A 45 -0.14 -5.81 2.98
CA GLY A 45 -0.07 -6.71 4.14
C GLY A 45 1.31 -6.73 4.82
N ALA A 46 1.62 -7.76 5.61
CA ALA A 46 0.74 -8.86 6.02
C ALA A 46 -0.27 -8.42 7.09
N ASN A 47 -1.54 -8.80 6.92
CA ASN A 47 -2.57 -8.48 7.91
C ASN A 47 -2.46 -9.41 9.12
N TYR A 48 -2.59 -8.85 10.34
CA TYR A 48 -2.73 -9.66 11.54
C TYR A 48 -4.20 -10.12 11.67
N GLY A 49 -4.52 -11.21 10.99
CA GLY A 49 -5.87 -11.77 10.89
C GLY A 49 -6.28 -12.04 9.45
N GLU A 50 -7.28 -12.88 9.26
CA GLU A 50 -7.70 -13.34 7.94
C GLU A 50 -8.66 -12.35 7.27
N ASN A 51 -8.70 -12.35 5.93
CA ASN A 51 -9.69 -11.62 5.14
C ASN A 51 -10.57 -12.63 4.39
N LEU A 52 -11.60 -13.15 5.07
CA LEU A 52 -12.45 -14.23 4.56
C LEU A 52 -13.91 -13.81 4.44
N GLY A 53 -14.60 -14.44 3.48
CA GLY A 53 -16.04 -14.28 3.28
C GLY A 53 -16.44 -12.82 3.06
N THR A 54 -17.49 -12.39 3.76
CA THR A 54 -18.00 -11.01 3.66
C THR A 54 -17.05 -9.97 4.26
N GLY A 55 -16.10 -10.37 5.12
CA GLY A 55 -15.09 -9.48 5.67
C GLY A 55 -14.13 -8.90 4.62
N ILE A 56 -14.07 -9.50 3.43
CA ILE A 56 -13.28 -9.01 2.30
C ILE A 56 -13.73 -7.62 1.85
N THR A 57 -15.04 -7.34 1.87
CA THR A 57 -15.60 -6.08 1.32
C THR A 57 -15.26 -4.86 2.17
N VAL A 58 -14.93 -5.06 3.44
CA VAL A 58 -14.55 -4.00 4.38
C VAL A 58 -13.06 -4.04 4.76
N SER A 59 -12.29 -4.96 4.16
CA SER A 59 -10.88 -5.13 4.47
C SER A 59 -10.04 -4.02 3.86
N GLY A 60 -9.31 -3.30 4.71
CA GLY A 60 -8.32 -2.31 4.26
C GLY A 60 -7.18 -2.93 3.46
N THR A 61 -6.76 -4.16 3.83
CA THR A 61 -5.71 -4.90 3.12
C THR A 61 -6.12 -5.19 1.69
N VAL A 62 -7.32 -5.76 1.50
CA VAL A 62 -7.85 -6.07 0.16
C VAL A 62 -8.19 -4.79 -0.59
N GLY A 63 -8.77 -3.79 0.08
CA GLY A 63 -9.11 -2.50 -0.52
C GLY A 63 -7.90 -1.79 -1.13
N ALA A 64 -6.73 -1.83 -0.47
CA ALA A 64 -5.50 -1.29 -1.04
C ALA A 64 -5.05 -2.03 -2.31
N ALA A 65 -5.07 -3.37 -2.30
CA ALA A 65 -4.73 -4.16 -3.49
C ALA A 65 -5.73 -3.89 -4.64
N LEU A 66 -7.02 -3.79 -4.34
CA LEU A 66 -8.06 -3.44 -5.33
C LEU A 66 -7.86 -2.04 -5.91
N GLU A 67 -7.44 -1.06 -5.11
CA GLU A 67 -7.14 0.30 -5.59
C GLU A 67 -5.97 0.29 -6.60
N ALA A 68 -4.92 -0.50 -6.32
CA ALA A 68 -3.82 -0.67 -7.26
C ALA A 68 -4.28 -1.36 -8.56
N ALA A 69 -5.08 -2.42 -8.44
CA ALA A 69 -5.66 -3.12 -9.57
C ALA A 69 -6.56 -2.22 -10.43
N ALA A 70 -7.35 -1.33 -9.80
CA ALA A 70 -8.17 -0.33 -10.49
C ALA A 70 -7.34 0.68 -11.29
N ASN A 71 -6.09 0.93 -10.87
CA ASN A 71 -5.11 1.73 -11.59
C ASN A 71 -4.28 0.91 -12.60
N GLY A 72 -4.69 -0.34 -12.89
CA GLY A 72 -4.04 -1.21 -13.86
C GLY A 72 -2.65 -1.66 -13.43
N ILE A 73 -2.42 -1.83 -12.13
CA ILE A 73 -1.19 -2.36 -11.55
C ILE A 73 -1.48 -3.76 -11.01
N PRO A 74 -0.68 -4.79 -11.34
CA PRO A 74 -0.75 -6.08 -10.66
C PRO A 74 -0.67 -5.92 -9.14
N ALA A 75 -1.54 -6.60 -8.38
CA ALA A 75 -1.65 -6.46 -6.94
C ALA A 75 -2.14 -7.75 -6.24
#